data_AF-A0A957SJA7-F1
#
_entry.id   AF-A0A957SJA7-F1
#
_cell.length_a   1.000
_cell.length_b   1.000
_cell.length_c   1.000
_cell.angle_alpha   90.00
_cell.angle_beta   90.00
_cell.angle_gamma   90.00
#
_symmetry.space_group_name_H-M   'P 1'
#
loop_
_entity.id
_entity.type
_entity.pdbx_description
1 polymer ?
#
loop_
_entity_poly.entity_id
_entity_poly.type
_entity_poly.pdbx_seq_one_letter_code
_entity_poly.pdbx_strand_id
1 'polypeptide(L)'
;IAPGKVADLMIFDDLQHPQARMVFAAARLVAVDGVLLENTLPPMSALPTSLANTMHVSSDALDLAIPARGAQIRVIGSLPDQLVTEARILDACIVDGYAVADPARDLLKMAVMDRHRASGAIGLGFIQGFGLKRGAIAGTVAHDHHNLVVIGVTDDAMRAAAAAVIKMQGGLVVVDQRPNGELFVAAQLPLPVAGLMSDRPIDEVRRGYDEL
;
A
#
# COMPACT_ATOMS: atom_id res chain seq x y z
N ILE A 1 21.71 4.44 33.26
CA ILE A 1 22.44 3.25 33.74
C ILE A 1 22.50 3.32 35.26
N ALA A 2 21.93 2.35 35.97
CA ALA A 2 21.87 2.37 37.45
C ALA A 2 21.83 0.94 38.03
N PRO A 3 22.36 0.71 39.25
CA PRO A 3 22.28 -0.58 39.92
C PRO A 3 20.83 -1.07 40.12
N GLY A 4 20.62 -2.39 40.02
CA GLY A 4 19.30 -3.03 40.20
C GLY A 4 18.35 -2.92 39.00
N LYS A 5 18.80 -2.37 37.86
CA LYS A 5 18.04 -2.34 36.59
C LYS A 5 18.51 -3.43 35.63
N VAL A 6 17.65 -3.81 34.68
CA VAL A 6 18.01 -4.69 33.57
C VAL A 6 19.11 -4.03 32.74
N ALA A 7 20.15 -4.78 32.39
CA ALA A 7 21.28 -4.28 31.61
C ALA A 7 20.98 -4.32 30.10
N ASP A 8 20.06 -3.48 29.67
CA ASP A 8 19.83 -3.15 28.26
C ASP A 8 20.66 -1.90 27.93
N LEU A 9 21.69 -2.06 27.11
CA LEU A 9 22.71 -1.04 26.87
C LEU A 9 23.05 -0.97 25.38
N MET A 10 23.27 0.24 24.87
CA MET A 10 23.91 0.46 23.57
C MET A 10 25.19 1.26 23.80
N ILE A 11 26.29 0.76 23.26
CA ILE A 11 27.59 1.42 23.29
C ILE A 11 27.81 2.08 21.94
N PHE A 12 28.12 3.37 21.95
CA PHE A 12 28.40 4.17 20.78
C PHE A 12 29.84 4.71 20.88
N ASP A 13 30.54 4.78 19.75
CA ASP A 13 31.87 5.42 19.69
C ASP A 13 31.74 6.95 19.63
N ASP A 14 30.65 7.44 19.03
CA ASP A 14 30.35 8.87 18.87
C ASP A 14 28.84 9.11 19.06
N LEU A 15 28.49 10.11 19.86
CA LEU A 15 27.09 10.51 20.08
C LEU A 15 26.58 11.47 19.01
N GLN A 16 27.46 12.08 18.21
CA GLN A 16 27.08 12.89 17.05
C GLN A 16 26.68 11.99 15.86
N HIS A 17 27.29 10.80 15.75
CA HIS A 17 26.95 9.78 14.76
C HIS A 17 26.67 8.46 15.48
N PRO A 18 25.48 8.29 16.07
CA PRO A 18 25.17 7.18 16.98
C PRO A 18 25.03 5.84 16.23
N GLN A 19 26.16 5.26 15.83
CA GLN A 19 26.26 3.89 15.34
C GLN A 19 26.59 2.97 16.54
N ALA A 20 25.72 2.01 16.80
CA ALA A 20 25.91 1.11 17.94
C ALA A 20 27.08 0.15 17.68
N ARG A 21 28.18 0.34 18.42
CA ARG A 21 29.35 -0.55 18.44
C ARG A 21 29.02 -1.88 19.10
N MET A 22 28.26 -1.85 20.21
CA MET A 22 27.79 -3.04 20.92
C MET A 22 26.36 -2.82 21.42
N VAL A 23 25.54 -3.87 21.34
CA VAL A 23 24.19 -3.88 21.90
C VAL A 23 24.07 -5.01 22.90
N PHE A 24 23.65 -4.67 24.12
CA PHE A 24 23.34 -5.63 25.18
C PHE A 24 21.84 -5.66 25.43
N ALA A 25 21.27 -6.86 25.54
CA ALA A 25 19.89 -7.09 25.98
C ALA A 25 19.90 -8.08 27.14
N ALA A 26 19.31 -7.71 28.28
CA ALA A 26 19.31 -8.46 29.53
C ALA A 26 20.72 -8.98 29.92
N ALA A 27 21.72 -8.08 29.89
CA ALA A 27 23.14 -8.36 30.14
C ALA A 27 23.86 -9.27 29.14
N ARG A 28 23.20 -9.72 28.07
CA ARG A 28 23.83 -10.48 26.98
C ARG A 28 24.23 -9.56 25.84
N LEU A 29 25.46 -9.69 25.35
CA LEU A 29 25.87 -9.09 24.08
C LEU A 29 25.08 -9.74 22.95
N VAL A 30 24.31 -8.95 22.20
CA VAL A 30 23.43 -9.44 21.13
C VAL A 30 23.80 -8.94 19.74
N ALA A 31 24.53 -7.83 19.64
CA ALA A 31 25.04 -7.34 18.37
C ALA A 31 26.38 -6.61 18.55
N VAL A 32 27.24 -6.68 17.53
CA VAL A 32 28.51 -5.95 17.42
C VAL A 32 28.59 -5.37 16.01
N ASP A 33 28.97 -4.10 15.88
CA ASP A 33 29.15 -3.43 14.58
C ASP A 33 27.94 -3.53 13.65
N GLY A 34 26.74 -3.40 14.22
CA GLY A 34 25.47 -3.53 13.49
C GLY A 34 25.10 -4.95 13.08
N VAL A 35 25.92 -5.95 13.41
CA VAL A 35 25.67 -7.37 13.09
C VAL A 35 25.15 -8.09 14.33
N LEU A 36 24.01 -8.74 14.18
CA LEU A 36 23.41 -9.58 15.21
C LEU A 36 24.29 -10.83 15.43
N LEU A 37 24.56 -11.18 16.69
CA LEU A 37 25.28 -12.42 17.03
C LEU A 37 24.35 -13.64 16.92
N GLU A 38 24.92 -14.81 16.63
CA GLU A 38 24.17 -16.07 16.52
C GLU A 38 23.41 -16.41 17.81
N ASN A 39 22.25 -17.08 17.68
CA ASN A 39 21.44 -17.57 18.80
C ASN A 39 20.96 -16.47 19.78
N THR A 40 20.87 -15.23 19.32
CA THR A 40 20.34 -14.10 20.10
C THR A 40 18.85 -13.91 19.90
N LEU A 41 18.35 -14.19 18.70
CA LEU A 41 16.93 -14.22 18.40
C LEU A 41 16.35 -15.62 18.64
N PRO A 42 15.09 -15.71 19.12
CA PRO A 42 14.37 -16.97 19.08
C PRO A 42 14.23 -17.44 17.63
N PRO A 43 14.12 -18.75 17.38
CA PRO A 43 13.80 -19.26 16.06
C PRO A 43 12.49 -18.63 15.58
N MET A 44 12.45 -18.25 14.29
CA MET A 44 11.25 -17.69 13.70
C MET A 44 10.11 -18.70 13.81
N SER A 45 9.10 -18.37 14.61
CA SER A 45 7.87 -19.15 14.68
C SER A 45 7.11 -19.03 13.36
N ALA A 46 6.47 -20.11 12.93
CA ALA A 46 5.53 -20.04 11.81
C ALA A 46 4.49 -18.95 12.09
N LEU A 47 4.21 -18.11 11.09
CA LEU A 47 3.18 -17.10 11.19
C LEU A 47 1.82 -17.76 11.45
N PRO A 48 0.98 -17.21 12.36
CA PRO A 48 -0.38 -17.68 12.54
C PRO A 48 -1.14 -17.68 11.21
N THR A 49 -1.87 -18.76 10.93
CA THR A 49 -2.69 -18.88 9.71
C THR A 49 -3.75 -17.78 9.61
N SER A 50 -4.18 -17.20 10.73
CA SER A 50 -5.09 -16.05 10.80
C SER A 50 -4.51 -14.77 10.21
N LEU A 51 -3.19 -14.66 10.04
CA LEU A 51 -2.54 -13.55 9.36
C LEU A 51 -2.33 -13.80 7.87
N ALA A 52 -2.59 -15.01 7.39
CA ALA A 52 -2.55 -15.35 5.97
C ALA A 52 -3.95 -15.23 5.34
N ASN A 53 -4.00 -15.12 4.02
CA ASN A 53 -5.23 -15.18 3.23
C ASN A 53 -6.29 -14.14 3.61
N THR A 54 -5.85 -12.92 3.94
CA THR A 54 -6.73 -11.82 4.41
C THR A 54 -7.36 -10.99 3.29
N MET A 55 -7.37 -11.52 2.07
CA MET A 55 -7.97 -10.90 0.88
C MET A 55 -9.29 -11.61 0.51
N HIS A 56 -10.35 -11.35 1.27
CA HIS A 56 -11.69 -11.89 1.03
C HIS A 56 -12.48 -10.98 0.08
N VAL A 57 -11.97 -10.78 -1.13
CA VAL A 57 -12.59 -9.98 -2.18
C VAL A 57 -12.27 -10.60 -3.54
N SER A 58 -13.26 -10.58 -4.45
CA SER A 58 -13.10 -11.04 -5.82
C SER A 58 -12.92 -9.86 -6.78
N SER A 59 -11.98 -9.98 -7.71
CA SER A 59 -11.77 -9.00 -8.80
C SER A 59 -12.81 -9.09 -9.91
N ASP A 60 -13.44 -10.26 -10.07
CA ASP A 60 -14.15 -10.62 -11.32
C ASP A 60 -15.54 -9.97 -11.40
N ALA A 61 -16.04 -9.43 -10.29
CA ALA A 61 -17.35 -8.78 -10.18
C ALA A 61 -17.25 -7.27 -9.83
N LEU A 62 -16.10 -6.64 -10.07
CA LEU A 62 -15.90 -5.23 -9.76
C LEU A 62 -16.63 -4.33 -10.76
N ASP A 63 -17.84 -3.93 -10.39
CA ASP A 63 -18.54 -2.82 -11.01
C ASP A 63 -17.97 -1.49 -10.51
N LEU A 64 -17.26 -0.79 -11.40
CA LEU A 64 -16.63 0.50 -11.14
C LEU A 64 -17.39 1.65 -11.84
N ALA A 65 -18.57 1.37 -12.40
CA ALA A 65 -19.36 2.35 -13.11
C ALA A 65 -19.98 3.37 -12.14
N ILE A 66 -19.86 4.66 -12.48
CA ILE A 66 -20.48 5.75 -11.70
C ILE A 66 -21.45 6.47 -12.64
N PRO A 67 -22.78 6.26 -12.53
CA PRO A 67 -23.75 6.95 -13.37
C PRO A 67 -23.62 8.47 -13.21
N ALA A 68 -23.56 9.20 -14.32
CA ALA A 68 -23.50 10.65 -14.30
C ALA A 68 -24.87 11.22 -13.88
N ARG A 69 -24.92 11.90 -12.74
CA ARG A 69 -26.15 12.52 -12.21
C ARG A 69 -26.26 14.02 -12.48
N GLY A 70 -25.26 14.60 -13.14
CA GLY A 70 -25.17 16.02 -13.45
C GLY A 70 -23.83 16.37 -14.09
N ALA A 71 -23.65 17.65 -14.41
CA ALA A 71 -22.44 18.16 -15.04
C ALA A 71 -21.24 18.28 -14.07
N GLN A 72 -21.49 18.23 -12.75
CA GLN A 72 -20.48 18.40 -11.72
C GLN A 72 -20.44 17.21 -10.77
N ILE A 73 -19.24 16.91 -10.27
CA ILE A 73 -18.96 15.81 -9.33
C ILE A 73 -18.14 16.30 -8.14
N ARG A 74 -18.29 15.62 -7.01
CA ARG A 74 -17.40 15.82 -5.86
C ARG A 74 -16.12 15.04 -6.08
N VAL A 75 -15.00 15.69 -5.80
CA VAL A 75 -13.65 15.14 -6.01
C VAL A 75 -12.84 15.36 -4.73
N ILE A 76 -12.13 14.31 -4.31
CA ILE A 76 -11.19 14.39 -3.19
C ILE A 76 -9.93 15.09 -3.71
N GLY A 77 -9.57 16.23 -3.13
CA GLY A 77 -8.31 16.90 -3.44
C GLY A 77 -7.20 16.36 -2.55
N SER A 78 -6.29 15.59 -3.12
CA SER A 78 -5.03 15.21 -2.47
C SER A 78 -4.07 16.40 -2.49
N LEU A 79 -3.41 16.63 -1.36
CA LEU A 79 -2.39 17.65 -1.18
C LEU A 79 -1.05 16.94 -0.93
N PRO A 80 0.02 17.28 -1.67
CA PRO A 80 1.33 16.69 -1.45
C PRO A 80 1.79 16.84 0.01
N ASP A 81 2.33 15.77 0.57
CA ASP A 81 2.87 15.72 1.94
C ASP A 81 1.87 16.09 3.06
N GLN A 82 0.56 15.90 2.82
CA GLN A 82 -0.50 16.20 3.79
C GLN A 82 -1.46 15.02 4.00
N LEU A 83 -1.91 14.83 5.24
CA LEU A 83 -3.01 13.91 5.57
C LEU A 83 -4.39 14.53 5.30
N VAL A 84 -4.47 15.85 5.29
CA VAL A 84 -5.72 16.58 5.05
C VAL A 84 -6.04 16.56 3.56
N THR A 85 -7.31 16.30 3.25
CA THR A 85 -7.84 16.37 1.88
C THR A 85 -8.81 17.52 1.73
N GLU A 86 -8.94 18.01 0.51
CA GLU A 86 -9.93 19.03 0.15
C GLU A 86 -11.20 18.39 -0.41
N ALA A 87 -12.33 19.04 -0.19
CA ALA A 87 -13.55 18.75 -0.91
C ALA A 87 -13.67 19.68 -2.12
N ARG A 88 -13.45 19.15 -3.33
CA ARG A 88 -13.57 19.89 -4.59
C ARG A 88 -14.88 19.56 -5.30
N ILE A 89 -15.38 20.50 -6.11
CA ILE A 89 -16.49 20.28 -7.05
C ILE A 89 -15.95 20.64 -8.43
N LEU A 90 -15.90 19.68 -9.34
CA LEU A 90 -15.33 19.84 -10.68
C LEU A 90 -16.32 19.38 -11.76
N ASP A 91 -16.14 19.86 -12.97
CA ASP A 91 -16.91 19.40 -14.13
C ASP A 91 -16.56 17.93 -14.44
N ALA A 92 -17.61 17.11 -14.53
CA ALA A 92 -17.50 15.69 -14.81
C ALA A 92 -17.05 15.44 -16.25
N CYS A 93 -16.14 14.48 -16.45
CA CYS A 93 -15.96 13.86 -17.76
C CYS A 93 -17.02 12.77 -17.91
N ILE A 94 -17.90 12.87 -18.91
CA ILE A 94 -19.02 11.94 -19.10
C ILE A 94 -18.86 11.23 -20.43
N VAL A 95 -18.85 9.90 -20.40
CA VAL A 95 -18.83 9.03 -21.58
C VAL A 95 -19.95 8.00 -21.41
N ASP A 96 -20.82 7.89 -22.42
CA ASP A 96 -21.95 6.95 -22.45
C ASP A 96 -22.85 6.98 -21.19
N GLY A 97 -23.02 8.17 -20.60
CA GLY A 97 -23.84 8.38 -19.40
C GLY A 97 -23.15 8.06 -18.07
N TYR A 98 -21.86 7.73 -18.09
CA TYR A 98 -21.06 7.45 -16.89
C TYR A 98 -20.00 8.54 -16.68
N ALA A 99 -19.77 8.90 -15.41
CA ALA A 99 -18.64 9.72 -15.03
C ALA A 99 -17.36 8.88 -15.10
N VAL A 100 -16.36 9.38 -15.80
CA VAL A 100 -15.07 8.70 -16.04
C VAL A 100 -13.89 9.57 -15.59
N ALA A 101 -12.72 8.95 -15.45
CA ALA A 101 -11.49 9.67 -15.18
C ALA A 101 -11.09 10.55 -16.38
N ASP A 102 -10.37 11.64 -16.09
CA ASP A 102 -9.75 12.54 -17.06
C ASP A 102 -8.31 12.85 -16.62
N PRO A 103 -7.34 12.03 -17.04
CA PRO A 103 -5.93 12.20 -16.64
C PRO A 103 -5.30 13.52 -17.12
N ALA A 104 -5.86 14.19 -18.13
CA ALA A 104 -5.37 15.48 -18.59
C ALA A 104 -5.56 16.56 -17.51
N ARG A 105 -6.63 16.46 -16.73
CA ARG A 105 -6.94 17.33 -15.58
C ARG A 105 -6.55 16.71 -14.23
N ASP A 106 -5.82 15.60 -14.26
CA ASP A 106 -5.48 14.79 -13.08
C ASP A 106 -6.73 14.37 -12.28
N LEU A 107 -7.84 14.13 -12.97
CA LEU A 107 -9.06 13.62 -12.36
C LEU A 107 -9.06 12.09 -12.50
N LEU A 108 -8.83 11.37 -11.41
CA LEU A 108 -8.72 9.92 -11.40
C LEU A 108 -9.93 9.29 -10.74
N LYS A 109 -10.25 8.05 -11.13
CA LYS A 109 -11.27 7.26 -10.43
C LYS A 109 -10.60 6.54 -9.26
N MET A 110 -11.30 6.48 -8.14
CA MET A 110 -10.87 5.78 -6.92
C MET A 110 -11.95 4.79 -6.49
N ALA A 111 -11.51 3.61 -6.05
CA ALA A 111 -12.34 2.57 -5.46
C ALA A 111 -11.76 2.10 -4.13
N VAL A 112 -12.64 1.86 -3.15
CA VAL A 112 -12.30 1.25 -1.86
C VAL A 112 -13.19 0.03 -1.67
N MET A 113 -12.60 -1.16 -1.58
CA MET A 113 -13.31 -2.44 -1.48
C MET A 113 -13.09 -3.07 -0.11
N ASP A 114 -14.18 -3.49 0.54
CA ASP A 114 -14.07 -4.32 1.73
C ASP A 114 -13.41 -5.66 1.37
N ARG A 115 -12.25 -5.91 1.99
CA ARG A 115 -11.51 -7.17 1.81
C ARG A 115 -11.60 -8.11 3.00
N HIS A 116 -12.23 -7.69 4.09
CA HIS A 116 -12.21 -8.44 5.35
C HIS A 116 -13.43 -9.33 5.50
N ARG A 117 -14.60 -8.87 5.08
CA ARG A 117 -15.88 -9.55 5.36
C ARG A 117 -16.54 -10.20 4.14
N ALA A 118 -15.90 -10.13 2.97
CA ALA A 118 -16.51 -10.52 1.70
C ALA A 118 -17.89 -9.89 1.48
N SER A 119 -18.11 -8.66 1.97
CA SER A 119 -19.43 -8.02 1.90
C SER A 119 -19.82 -7.58 0.48
N GLY A 120 -18.85 -7.51 -0.44
CA GLY A 120 -19.03 -6.91 -1.76
C GLY A 120 -19.21 -5.38 -1.72
N ALA A 121 -19.00 -4.74 -0.56
CA ALA A 121 -19.11 -3.29 -0.45
C ALA A 121 -17.97 -2.59 -1.19
N ILE A 122 -18.33 -1.66 -2.07
CA ILE A 122 -17.40 -0.83 -2.85
C ILE A 122 -17.79 0.64 -2.69
N GLY A 123 -16.87 1.45 -2.20
CA GLY A 123 -16.96 2.91 -2.26
C GLY A 123 -16.29 3.39 -3.55
N LEU A 124 -17.03 4.15 -4.37
CA LEU A 124 -16.53 4.72 -5.62
C LEU A 124 -16.51 6.24 -5.55
N GLY A 125 -15.49 6.86 -6.15
CA GLY A 125 -15.37 8.31 -6.20
C GLY A 125 -14.26 8.77 -7.14
N PHE A 126 -13.93 10.05 -7.02
CA PHE A 126 -12.90 10.70 -7.82
C PHE A 126 -11.87 11.39 -6.93
N ILE A 127 -10.63 11.41 -7.38
CA ILE A 127 -9.50 12.03 -6.69
C ILE A 127 -8.66 12.86 -7.66
N GLN A 128 -8.09 13.97 -7.18
CA GLN A 128 -7.19 14.83 -7.94
C GLN A 128 -5.96 15.19 -7.10
N GLY A 129 -4.79 15.29 -7.71
CA GLY A 129 -3.50 15.58 -7.06
C GLY A 129 -2.51 14.41 -7.05
N PHE A 130 -2.77 13.35 -7.82
CA PHE A 130 -1.93 12.14 -7.87
C PHE A 130 -0.96 12.11 -9.05
N GLY A 131 -1.25 12.85 -10.13
CA GLY A 131 -0.39 12.97 -11.31
C GLY A 131 -0.38 11.77 -12.27
N LEU A 132 -1.14 10.70 -11.99
CA LEU A 132 -1.14 9.48 -12.78
C LEU A 132 -1.72 9.73 -14.19
N LYS A 133 -0.96 9.43 -15.24
CA LYS A 133 -1.39 9.66 -16.64
C LYS A 133 -1.89 8.42 -17.36
N ARG A 134 -1.49 7.23 -16.90
CA ARG A 134 -1.88 5.94 -17.45
C ARG A 134 -1.80 4.88 -16.36
N GLY A 135 -2.44 3.74 -16.60
CA GLY A 135 -2.43 2.63 -15.65
C GLY A 135 -3.23 2.88 -14.36
N ALA A 136 -2.85 2.17 -13.30
CA ALA A 136 -3.50 2.24 -11.99
C ALA A 136 -2.51 1.85 -10.89
N ILE A 137 -2.78 2.33 -9.68
CA ILE A 137 -2.10 1.90 -8.46
C ILE A 137 -3.10 1.27 -7.51
N ALA A 138 -2.66 0.28 -6.74
CA ALA A 138 -3.49 -0.39 -5.76
C ALA A 138 -2.70 -0.75 -4.51
N GLY A 139 -3.37 -0.76 -3.36
CA GLY A 139 -2.74 -1.12 -2.10
C GLY A 139 -3.71 -1.54 -1.01
N THR A 140 -3.21 -2.33 -0.05
CA THR A 140 -3.96 -2.74 1.15
C THR A 140 -3.51 -2.02 2.43
N VAL A 141 -2.46 -1.21 2.35
CA VAL A 141 -2.00 -0.34 3.44
C VAL A 141 -2.73 0.99 3.34
N ALA A 142 -3.99 1.02 3.81
CA ALA A 142 -4.84 2.22 3.81
C ALA A 142 -5.43 2.51 5.20
N HIS A 143 -4.86 3.49 5.90
CA HIS A 143 -5.19 3.78 7.29
C HIS A 143 -6.66 4.21 7.49
N ASP A 144 -7.42 3.68 8.47
CA ASP A 144 -7.09 2.58 9.41
C ASP A 144 -7.89 1.28 9.13
N HIS A 145 -8.77 1.30 8.14
CA HIS A 145 -9.57 0.12 7.79
C HIS A 145 -8.79 -0.90 6.97
N HIS A 146 -7.69 -0.48 6.35
CA HIS A 146 -6.80 -1.28 5.52
C HIS A 146 -7.56 -2.12 4.49
N ASN A 147 -8.57 -1.52 3.87
CA ASN A 147 -9.29 -2.09 2.74
C ASN A 147 -8.45 -2.04 1.47
N LEU A 148 -8.86 -2.77 0.43
CA LEU A 148 -8.21 -2.66 -0.87
C LEU A 148 -8.59 -1.31 -1.50
N VAL A 149 -7.61 -0.44 -1.69
CA VAL A 149 -7.78 0.85 -2.35
C VAL A 149 -7.14 0.79 -3.73
N VAL A 150 -7.84 1.32 -4.73
CA VAL A 150 -7.37 1.39 -6.12
C VAL A 150 -7.64 2.77 -6.67
N ILE A 151 -6.65 3.34 -7.37
CA ILE A 151 -6.77 4.60 -8.11
C ILE A 151 -6.30 4.33 -9.53
N GLY A 152 -7.05 4.74 -10.55
CA GLY A 152 -6.66 4.49 -11.92
C GLY A 152 -7.30 5.41 -12.95
N VAL A 153 -6.73 5.37 -14.16
CA VAL A 153 -7.20 6.17 -15.30
C VAL A 153 -8.33 5.49 -16.08
N THR A 154 -8.46 4.17 -15.97
CA THR A 154 -9.51 3.37 -16.60
C THR A 154 -9.94 2.25 -15.67
N ASP A 155 -11.18 1.80 -15.82
CA ASP A 155 -11.73 0.72 -14.99
C ASP A 155 -10.98 -0.60 -15.22
N ASP A 156 -10.46 -0.83 -16.43
CA ASP A 156 -9.67 -2.03 -16.74
C ASP A 156 -8.30 -2.02 -16.06
N ALA A 157 -7.63 -0.86 -16.01
CA ALA A 157 -6.40 -0.71 -15.25
C ALA A 157 -6.64 -0.93 -13.75
N MET A 158 -7.73 -0.37 -13.23
CA MET A 158 -8.13 -0.57 -11.82
C MET A 158 -8.43 -2.04 -11.52
N ARG A 159 -9.16 -2.75 -12.40
CA ARG A 159 -9.43 -4.19 -12.25
C ARG A 159 -8.14 -5.01 -12.29
N ALA A 160 -7.22 -4.71 -13.21
CA ALA A 160 -5.93 -5.39 -13.28
C ALA A 160 -5.10 -5.19 -11.99
N ALA A 161 -5.09 -3.97 -11.45
CA ALA A 161 -4.37 -3.67 -10.21
C ALA A 161 -5.01 -4.36 -8.99
N ALA A 162 -6.35 -4.34 -8.89
CA ALA A 162 -7.08 -5.06 -7.84
C ALA A 162 -6.79 -6.57 -7.89
N ALA A 163 -6.87 -7.18 -9.09
CA ALA A 163 -6.61 -8.60 -9.28
C ALA A 163 -5.17 -8.98 -8.90
N ALA A 164 -4.18 -8.14 -9.24
CA ALA A 164 -2.79 -8.36 -8.86
C ALA A 164 -2.61 -8.33 -7.33
N VAL A 165 -3.20 -7.35 -6.64
CA VAL A 165 -3.13 -7.26 -5.16
C VAL A 165 -3.81 -8.45 -4.49
N ILE A 166 -4.97 -8.87 -4.99
CA ILE A 166 -5.68 -10.07 -4.49
C ILE A 166 -4.81 -11.32 -4.69
N LYS A 167 -4.23 -11.49 -5.88
CA LYS A 167 -3.40 -12.65 -6.21
C LYS A 167 -2.20 -12.79 -5.27
N MET A 168 -1.56 -11.69 -4.89
CA MET A 168 -0.42 -11.69 -3.97
C MET A 168 -0.80 -11.65 -2.48
N GLN A 169 -2.10 -11.75 -2.15
CA GLN A 169 -2.63 -11.74 -0.78
C GLN A 169 -2.37 -10.44 -0.01
N GLY A 170 -2.43 -9.31 -0.73
CA GLY A 170 -2.21 -7.97 -0.18
C GLY A 170 -0.80 -7.44 -0.46
N GLY A 171 -0.64 -6.13 -0.39
CA GLY A 171 0.58 -5.44 -0.81
C GLY A 171 0.30 -4.15 -1.56
N LEU A 172 1.27 -3.73 -2.36
CA LEU A 172 1.22 -2.56 -3.24
C LEU A 172 1.49 -2.99 -4.69
N VAL A 173 0.77 -2.43 -5.66
CA VAL A 173 0.94 -2.71 -7.09
C VAL A 173 0.87 -1.43 -7.89
N VAL A 174 1.71 -1.34 -8.92
CA VAL A 174 1.62 -0.39 -10.01
C VAL A 174 1.34 -1.16 -11.30
N VAL A 175 0.22 -0.87 -11.94
CA VAL A 175 -0.12 -1.32 -13.29
C VAL A 175 0.16 -0.18 -14.25
N ASP A 176 0.90 -0.48 -15.32
CA ASP A 176 1.13 0.46 -16.42
C ASP A 176 0.51 -0.08 -17.72
N GLN A 177 0.44 0.79 -18.73
CA GLN A 177 -0.07 0.50 -20.06
C GLN A 177 1.01 0.70 -21.11
N ARG A 178 1.20 -0.32 -21.96
CA ARG A 178 2.08 -0.24 -23.13
C ARG A 178 1.47 0.63 -24.24
N PRO A 179 2.26 1.09 -25.23
CA PRO A 179 1.74 1.89 -26.35
C PRO A 179 0.64 1.20 -27.18
N ASN A 180 0.59 -0.14 -27.19
CA ASN A 180 -0.45 -0.92 -27.86
C ASN A 180 -1.75 -1.05 -27.03
N GLY A 181 -1.82 -0.43 -25.84
CA GLY A 181 -2.96 -0.50 -24.94
C GLY A 181 -2.94 -1.66 -23.94
N GLU A 182 -1.96 -2.57 -24.03
CA GLU A 182 -1.83 -3.73 -23.14
C GLU A 182 -1.43 -3.30 -21.72
N LEU A 183 -2.21 -3.75 -20.73
CA LEU A 183 -1.93 -3.53 -19.31
C LEU A 183 -0.94 -4.57 -18.79
N PHE A 184 0.01 -4.15 -17.95
CA PHE A 184 0.95 -5.04 -17.28
C PHE A 184 1.29 -4.53 -15.88
N VAL A 185 1.67 -5.43 -14.97
CA VAL A 185 2.20 -5.05 -13.65
C VAL A 185 3.61 -4.53 -13.85
N ALA A 186 3.82 -3.23 -13.63
CA ALA A 186 5.12 -2.58 -13.76
C ALA A 186 5.99 -2.81 -12.51
N ALA A 187 5.37 -2.78 -11.32
CA ALA A 187 6.02 -3.05 -10.05
C ALA A 187 5.00 -3.61 -9.05
N GLN A 188 5.47 -4.43 -8.10
CA GLN A 188 4.64 -4.97 -7.02
C GLN A 188 5.47 -5.26 -5.77
N LEU A 189 4.87 -5.04 -4.61
CA LEU A 189 5.43 -5.40 -3.31
C LEU A 189 4.41 -6.28 -2.54
N PRO A 190 4.59 -7.61 -2.55
CA PRO A 190 3.74 -8.52 -1.79
C PRO A 190 3.88 -8.30 -0.28
N LEU A 191 2.74 -8.14 0.41
CA LEU A 191 2.65 -8.03 1.86
C LEU A 191 1.66 -9.09 2.41
N PRO A 192 1.97 -10.39 2.28
CA PRO A 192 1.03 -11.47 2.56
C PRO A 192 0.60 -11.57 4.03
N VAL A 193 1.34 -10.95 4.95
CA VAL A 193 1.02 -10.94 6.38
C VAL A 193 0.00 -9.83 6.65
N ALA A 194 -1.25 -10.24 6.79
CA ALA A 194 -2.42 -9.39 6.97
C ALA A 194 -2.67 -8.35 5.86
N GLY A 195 -1.99 -8.45 4.72
CA GLY A 195 -1.98 -7.41 3.70
C GLY A 195 -1.18 -6.17 4.10
N LEU A 196 -0.28 -6.28 5.09
CA LEU A 196 0.40 -5.14 5.72
C LEU A 196 1.92 -5.34 5.85
N MET A 197 2.37 -6.57 6.07
CA MET A 197 3.79 -6.89 6.27
C MET A 197 4.23 -8.02 5.35
N SER A 198 5.53 -8.12 5.14
CA SER A 198 6.17 -9.22 4.42
C SER A 198 6.88 -10.15 5.38
N ASP A 199 6.97 -11.42 5.01
CA ASP A 199 7.81 -12.44 5.65
C ASP A 199 9.20 -12.54 5.01
N ARG A 200 9.51 -11.68 4.04
CA ARG A 200 10.80 -11.60 3.35
C ARG A 200 11.81 -10.76 4.12
N PRO A 201 13.13 -10.96 3.92
CA PRO A 201 14.17 -10.12 4.52
C PRO A 201 14.00 -8.63 4.20
N ILE A 202 14.34 -7.77 5.15
CA ILE A 202 14.15 -6.32 5.03
C ILE A 202 14.80 -5.71 3.78
N ASP A 203 15.98 -6.19 3.38
CA ASP A 203 16.67 -5.69 2.19
C ASP A 203 15.93 -6.02 0.89
N GLU A 204 15.22 -7.15 0.85
CA GLU A 204 14.39 -7.55 -0.30
C GLU A 204 13.12 -6.70 -0.34
N VAL A 205 12.45 -6.55 0.80
CA VAL A 205 11.24 -5.71 0.94
C VAL A 205 11.55 -4.26 0.57
N ARG A 206 12.67 -3.72 1.06
CA ARG A 206 13.13 -2.36 0.75
C ARG A 206 13.36 -2.19 -0.74
N ARG A 207 14.08 -3.11 -1.38
CA ARG A 207 14.32 -3.04 -2.83
C ARG A 207 13.02 -3.05 -3.62
N GLY A 208 12.08 -3.93 -3.26
CA GLY A 208 10.77 -3.96 -3.91
C GLY A 208 9.96 -2.69 -3.68
N TYR A 209 10.13 -2.02 -2.52
CA TYR A 209 9.53 -0.72 -2.27
C TYR A 209 10.18 0.41 -3.09
N ASP A 210 11.51 0.42 -3.22
CA ASP A 210 12.26 1.39 -4.02
C ASP A 210 11.98 1.25 -5.54
N GLU A 211 11.50 0.09 -5.99
CA GLU A 211 11.13 -0.20 -7.38
C GLU A 211 9.68 0.19 -7.75
N LEU A 212 8.81 0.50 -6.76
CA LEU A 212 7.43 0.97 -6.99
C LEU A 212 7.38 2.40 -7.54
#